data_AF-A0A974WQ76-F1
#
_entry.id   AF-A0A974WQ76-F1
#
_cell.length_a   1.000
_cell.length_b   1.000
_cell.length_c   1.000
_cell.angle_alpha   90.00
_cell.angle_beta   90.00
_cell.angle_gamma   90.00
#
_symmetry.space_group_name_H-M   'P 1'
#
loop_
_entity.id
_entity.type
_entity.pdbx_description
1 polymer ?
#
loop_
_entity_poly.entity_id
_entity_poly.type
_entity_poly.pdbx_seq_one_letter_code
_entity_poly.pdbx_strand_id
1 'polypeptide(L)'
;MSSRRSVKQLLVGALVGVVVGGGLMAVTPAGAEVSSAVATQWKKVWKKELRPLADKRYRTKKQSDAAYQPKGSYEPAGSGYSKGESDARYAGAGASYTKAESDARYAAAPGLLRGVYLHQVAPGTTLLSQSVDFGFTLATPPEAHYIGVGAPVPAGCSGSVAAPNAAPGHLCVFESGSANVGGKDVFNPGTVTAGSAAYGATIVGSQTNSATTAWFRGTWAMRPGSPVVSAGFAASAPAAVNRGVEGDAAAP
;
A
#
# COMPACT_ATOMS: atom_id res chain seq x y z
N MET A 1 31.99 -49.28 27.31
CA MET A 1 31.29 -50.53 27.69
C MET A 1 30.80 -50.35 29.13
N SER A 2 29.49 -50.27 29.32
CA SER A 2 28.68 -51.32 29.99
C SER A 2 29.16 -51.58 31.42
N SER A 3 28.40 -51.26 32.48
CA SER A 3 27.25 -52.07 32.92
C SER A 3 26.56 -51.30 34.07
N ARG A 4 25.32 -50.80 33.91
CA ARG A 4 24.02 -51.45 34.20
C ARG A 4 23.77 -51.85 35.67
N ARG A 5 22.80 -51.11 36.25
CA ARG A 5 21.65 -51.57 37.09
C ARG A 5 22.03 -52.04 38.50
N SER A 6 21.30 -51.76 39.58
CA SER A 6 19.84 -51.80 39.76
C SER A 6 19.54 -51.20 41.16
N VAL A 7 18.62 -50.25 41.34
CA VAL A 7 17.20 -50.46 41.71
C VAL A 7 16.90 -50.17 43.20
N LYS A 8 15.86 -49.33 43.40
CA LYS A 8 15.19 -48.84 44.64
C LYS A 8 15.73 -47.49 45.14
N GLN A 9 15.28 -46.33 44.64
CA GLN A 9 13.90 -45.81 44.69
C GLN A 9 13.20 -46.11 46.02
N LEU A 10 12.97 -45.08 46.84
CA LEU A 10 11.63 -44.51 47.04
C LEU A 10 11.70 -43.27 47.97
N LEU A 11 11.13 -42.16 47.47
CA LEU A 11 10.31 -41.18 48.20
C LEU A 11 10.93 -40.13 49.13
N VAL A 12 11.83 -39.27 48.64
CA VAL A 12 11.88 -37.88 49.15
C VAL A 12 12.35 -36.95 48.03
N GLY A 13 11.53 -35.99 47.60
CA GLY A 13 12.04 -34.86 46.83
C GLY A 13 11.06 -34.27 45.82
N ALA A 14 10.69 -33.01 46.09
CA ALA A 14 10.10 -32.03 45.17
C ALA A 14 8.58 -32.09 44.91
N LEU A 15 7.80 -31.64 45.91
CA LEU A 15 6.51 -30.97 45.65
C LEU A 15 6.79 -29.53 45.19
N VAL A 16 6.92 -29.33 43.87
CA VAL A 16 6.82 -28.01 43.23
C VAL A 16 5.34 -27.72 43.01
N GLY A 17 4.72 -26.96 43.92
CA GLY A 17 3.36 -26.46 43.76
C GLY A 17 3.36 -25.12 43.02
N VAL A 18 2.87 -25.11 41.78
CA VAL A 18 2.56 -23.89 41.02
C VAL A 18 1.24 -23.31 41.55
N VAL A 19 1.25 -22.06 42.01
CA VAL A 19 0.04 -21.32 42.42
C VAL A 19 -0.27 -20.28 41.34
N VAL A 20 -1.24 -20.58 40.49
CA VAL A 20 -1.89 -19.60 39.59
C VAL A 20 -3.25 -19.27 40.19
N GLY A 21 -3.46 -18.01 40.58
CA GLY A 21 -4.78 -17.46 40.90
C GLY A 21 -5.50 -18.08 42.11
N GLY A 22 -5.18 -17.61 43.32
CA GLY A 22 -6.17 -17.57 44.41
C GLY A 22 -6.51 -18.85 45.17
N GLY A 23 -5.84 -19.99 44.94
CA GLY A 23 -6.02 -21.20 45.75
C GLY A 23 -4.77 -22.08 45.79
N LEU A 24 -4.20 -22.29 46.96
CA LEU A 24 -3.16 -23.31 47.19
C LEU A 24 -3.86 -24.67 47.29
N MET A 25 -3.93 -25.42 46.19
CA MET A 25 -4.25 -26.85 46.27
C MET A 25 -2.97 -27.60 46.61
N ALA A 26 -2.77 -27.87 47.90
CA ALA A 26 -1.81 -28.87 48.34
C ALA A 26 -2.33 -30.24 47.92
N VAL A 27 -1.70 -30.86 46.93
CA VAL A 27 -1.96 -32.28 46.63
C VAL A 27 -1.24 -33.10 47.69
N THR A 28 -1.97 -33.47 48.74
CA THR A 28 -1.58 -34.56 49.65
C THR A 28 -2.53 -35.74 49.43
N PRO A 29 -2.02 -36.98 49.35
CA PRO A 29 -2.89 -38.15 49.34
C PRO A 29 -3.70 -38.21 50.64
N ALA A 30 -4.92 -38.74 50.52
CA ALA A 30 -6.01 -38.75 51.50
C ALA A 30 -5.61 -38.79 52.99
N GLY A 31 -6.21 -37.88 53.78
CA GLY A 31 -6.45 -38.13 55.21
C GLY A 31 -5.52 -37.46 56.23
N ALA A 32 -5.08 -36.21 56.03
CA ALA A 32 -4.48 -35.41 57.10
C ALA A 32 -5.05 -34.00 57.12
N GLU A 33 -5.78 -33.66 58.18
CA GLU A 33 -6.32 -32.33 58.40
C GLU A 33 -5.17 -31.31 58.46
N VAL A 34 -5.25 -30.26 57.63
CA VAL A 34 -4.38 -29.09 57.80
C VAL A 34 -4.82 -28.42 59.10
N SER A 35 -4.13 -28.73 60.18
CA SER A 35 -4.44 -28.23 61.52
C SER A 35 -4.49 -26.69 61.53
N SER A 36 -5.40 -26.14 62.34
CA SER A 36 -5.61 -24.70 62.56
C SER A 36 -4.34 -23.93 63.01
N ALA A 37 -3.28 -24.65 63.39
CA ALA A 37 -1.95 -24.12 63.66
C ALA A 37 -1.22 -23.59 62.40
N VAL A 38 -1.39 -24.21 61.24
CA VAL A 38 -0.75 -23.73 59.98
C VAL A 38 -1.42 -22.46 59.47
N ALA A 39 -2.75 -22.35 59.62
CA ALA A 39 -3.51 -21.16 59.21
C ALA A 39 -3.17 -19.90 60.04
N THR A 40 -2.95 -20.07 61.35
CA THR A 40 -2.55 -18.97 62.25
C THR A 40 -1.11 -18.53 61.99
N GLN A 41 -0.21 -19.47 61.70
CA GLN A 41 1.17 -19.17 61.36
C GLN A 41 1.31 -18.52 59.98
N TRP A 42 0.52 -18.95 58.99
CA TRP A 42 0.50 -18.36 57.65
C TRP A 42 0.09 -16.89 57.66
N LYS A 43 -0.89 -16.51 58.48
CA LYS A 43 -1.31 -15.10 58.62
C LYS A 43 -0.17 -14.20 59.12
N LYS A 44 0.69 -14.75 59.98
CA LYS A 44 1.87 -14.09 60.55
C LYS A 44 3.00 -13.97 59.52
N VAL A 45 3.27 -15.06 58.79
CA VAL A 45 4.24 -15.11 57.68
C VAL A 45 3.84 -14.15 56.56
N TRP A 46 2.56 -14.12 56.20
CA TRP A 46 2.05 -13.20 55.18
C TRP A 46 2.21 -11.73 55.60
N LYS A 47 1.87 -11.37 56.85
CA LYS A 47 2.00 -9.99 57.34
C LYS A 47 3.44 -9.52 57.49
N LYS A 48 4.35 -10.37 58.01
CA LYS A 48 5.73 -9.96 58.30
C LYS A 48 6.65 -10.04 57.08
N GLU A 49 6.55 -11.09 56.28
CA GLU A 49 7.55 -11.38 55.25
C GLU A 49 7.01 -11.07 53.84
N LEU A 50 5.82 -11.56 53.50
CA LEU A 50 5.33 -11.49 52.12
C LEU A 50 4.72 -10.12 51.77
N ARG A 51 3.93 -9.52 52.67
CA ARG A 51 3.26 -8.24 52.42
C ARG A 51 4.23 -7.08 52.16
N PRO A 52 5.28 -6.84 52.98
CA PRO A 52 6.22 -5.75 52.69
C PRO A 52 7.06 -6.01 51.43
N LEU A 53 7.31 -7.27 51.05
CA LEU A 53 7.98 -7.61 49.80
C LEU A 53 7.06 -7.44 48.57
N ALA A 54 5.76 -7.71 48.71
CA ALA A 54 4.77 -7.46 47.67
C ALA A 54 4.56 -5.94 47.46
N ASP A 55 4.44 -5.18 48.55
CA ASP A 55 4.28 -3.72 48.51
C ASP A 55 5.54 -3.02 47.94
N LYS A 56 6.73 -3.63 48.08
CA LYS A 56 7.97 -3.13 47.44
C LYS A 56 8.01 -3.35 45.92
N ARG A 57 7.35 -4.38 45.40
CA ARG A 57 7.38 -4.74 43.97
C ARG A 57 6.22 -4.13 43.17
N TYR A 58 5.10 -3.84 43.82
CA TYR A 58 3.91 -3.31 43.16
C TYR A 58 3.78 -1.80 43.37
N ARG A 59 3.69 -1.04 42.27
CA ARG A 59 3.28 0.37 42.34
C ARG A 59 1.84 0.43 42.83
N THR A 60 1.57 1.29 43.80
CA THR A 60 0.21 1.47 44.30
C THR A 60 -0.67 2.07 43.21
N LYS A 61 -1.97 1.79 43.25
CA LYS A 61 -2.93 2.38 42.31
C LYS A 61 -2.80 3.91 42.24
N LYS A 62 -2.55 4.56 43.37
CA LYS A 62 -2.31 6.02 43.45
C LYS A 62 -1.03 6.47 42.73
N GLN A 63 0.04 5.66 42.78
CA GLN A 63 1.26 5.93 42.02
C GLN A 63 1.07 5.68 40.52
N SER A 64 0.28 4.67 40.14
CA SER A 64 -0.07 4.41 38.75
C SER A 64 -0.95 5.53 38.18
N ASP A 65 -2.00 5.91 38.90
CA ASP A 65 -2.94 6.97 38.48
C ASP A 65 -2.25 8.35 38.45
N ALA A 66 -1.17 8.56 39.21
CA ALA A 66 -0.35 9.77 39.13
C ALA A 66 0.70 9.74 38.00
N ALA A 67 1.12 8.55 37.57
CA ALA A 67 2.15 8.38 36.53
C ALA A 67 1.57 8.32 35.10
N TYR A 68 0.29 8.01 34.96
CA TYR A 68 -0.39 7.82 33.68
C TYR A 68 -1.65 8.67 33.59
N GLN A 69 -1.94 9.19 32.40
CA GLN A 69 -3.15 9.98 32.13
C GLN A 69 -4.42 9.12 32.27
N PRO A 70 -5.60 9.71 32.58
CA PRO A 70 -6.83 8.97 32.74
C PRO A 70 -7.22 8.19 31.47
N LYS A 71 -7.91 7.05 31.68
CA LYS A 71 -8.16 5.97 30.69
C LYS A 71 -8.42 6.47 29.27
N GLY A 72 -7.51 6.08 28.36
CA GLY A 72 -7.57 6.39 26.93
C GLY A 72 -6.20 6.66 26.31
N SER A 73 -5.17 6.93 27.14
CA SER A 73 -3.81 7.20 26.67
C SER A 73 -2.78 6.50 27.57
N TYR A 74 -2.01 5.57 26.98
CA TYR A 74 -0.99 4.74 27.66
C TYR A 74 0.41 5.38 27.62
N GLU A 75 0.50 6.70 27.53
CA GLU A 75 1.77 7.40 27.58
C GLU A 75 2.07 7.91 29.00
N PRO A 76 3.34 7.91 29.44
CA PRO A 76 3.77 8.60 30.65
C PRO A 76 3.20 10.03 30.71
N ALA A 77 2.75 10.47 31.88
CA ALA A 77 2.29 11.84 32.05
C ALA A 77 3.41 12.84 31.63
N GLY A 78 3.16 13.61 30.57
CA GLY A 78 4.11 14.57 30.00
C GLY A 78 4.95 14.08 28.81
N SER A 79 4.78 12.84 28.32
CA SER A 79 5.49 12.37 27.11
C SER A 79 4.70 12.55 25.81
N GLY A 80 3.40 12.83 25.88
CA GLY A 80 2.60 13.19 24.72
C GLY A 80 2.70 14.68 24.44
N TYR A 81 2.91 15.05 23.18
CA TYR A 81 2.78 16.45 22.76
C TYR A 81 1.34 16.89 22.98
N SER A 82 1.13 17.98 23.72
CA SER A 82 -0.16 18.64 23.75
C SER A 82 -0.56 19.01 22.31
N LYS A 83 -1.86 19.12 22.06
CA LYS A 83 -2.35 19.57 20.75
C LYS A 83 -1.66 20.87 20.32
N GLY A 84 -1.43 21.80 21.25
CA GLY A 84 -0.68 23.03 21.00
C GLY A 84 0.81 22.82 20.68
N GLU A 85 1.49 21.84 21.29
CA GLU A 85 2.89 21.52 20.98
C GLU A 85 3.03 20.76 19.67
N SER A 86 2.10 19.85 19.36
CA SER A 86 2.01 19.17 18.08
C SER A 86 1.74 20.20 16.98
N ASP A 87 0.73 21.05 17.17
CA ASP A 87 0.39 22.11 16.22
C ASP A 87 1.55 23.09 16.08
N ALA A 88 2.24 23.50 17.15
CA ALA A 88 3.42 24.38 17.05
C ALA A 88 4.62 23.70 16.37
N ARG A 89 4.85 22.39 16.60
CA ARG A 89 5.95 21.65 15.97
C ARG A 89 5.70 21.36 14.49
N TYR A 90 4.46 21.04 14.12
CA TYR A 90 4.11 20.69 12.73
C TYR A 90 3.60 21.89 11.90
N ALA A 91 3.09 22.95 12.53
CA ALA A 91 2.79 24.20 11.83
C ALA A 91 4.02 25.12 11.71
N GLY A 92 4.97 25.04 12.65
CA GLY A 92 6.24 25.79 12.61
C GLY A 92 7.30 25.18 11.69
N ALA A 93 7.21 23.88 11.40
CA ALA A 93 8.02 23.24 10.38
C ALA A 93 7.27 23.30 9.05
N GLY A 94 7.50 24.35 8.26
CA GLY A 94 7.14 24.42 6.83
C GLY A 94 7.84 23.36 5.96
N ALA A 95 8.07 22.16 6.50
CA ALA A 95 8.61 20.98 5.85
C ALA A 95 7.52 20.07 5.28
N SER A 96 6.24 20.44 5.45
CA SER A 96 5.17 19.88 4.63
C SER A 96 5.12 20.68 3.34
N TYR A 97 5.39 20.06 2.19
CA TYR A 97 5.12 20.70 0.92
C TYR A 97 3.67 21.19 0.93
N THR A 98 3.46 22.46 0.61
CA THR A 98 2.12 22.95 0.27
C THR A 98 1.54 22.04 -0.80
N LYS A 99 0.21 21.92 -0.88
CA LYS A 99 -0.43 21.11 -1.93
C LYS A 99 0.11 21.48 -3.32
N ALA A 100 0.34 22.76 -3.59
CA ALA A 100 0.94 23.23 -4.83
C ALA A 100 2.38 22.74 -5.03
N GLU A 101 3.24 22.78 -4.00
CA GLU A 101 4.61 22.27 -4.09
C GLU A 101 4.67 20.74 -4.22
N SER A 102 3.76 20.03 -3.55
CA SER A 102 3.63 18.58 -3.64
C SER A 102 3.13 18.17 -5.03
N ASP A 103 2.08 18.82 -5.52
CA ASP A 103 1.52 18.57 -6.86
C ASP A 103 2.56 18.90 -7.94
N ALA A 104 3.34 19.98 -7.78
CA ALA A 104 4.44 20.31 -8.69
C ALA A 104 5.61 19.31 -8.66
N ARG A 105 5.89 18.71 -7.50
CA ARG A 105 7.00 17.75 -7.33
C ARG A 105 6.65 16.31 -7.70
N TYR A 106 5.40 15.88 -7.48
CA TYR A 106 5.01 14.47 -7.58
C TYR A 106 3.97 14.18 -8.68
N ALA A 107 3.37 15.20 -9.31
CA ALA A 107 2.44 15.04 -10.43
C ALA A 107 2.98 15.56 -11.77
N ALA A 108 4.32 15.67 -11.92
CA ALA A 108 4.90 15.99 -13.21
C ALA A 108 4.66 14.82 -14.17
N ALA A 109 3.67 14.95 -15.05
CA ALA A 109 3.44 14.04 -16.15
C ALA A 109 4.77 13.78 -16.88
N PRO A 110 5.11 12.53 -17.25
CA PRO A 110 6.42 12.23 -17.81
C PRO A 110 6.67 13.08 -19.06
N GLY A 111 7.76 13.84 -19.03
CA GLY A 111 7.96 14.96 -19.95
C GLY A 111 8.05 14.59 -21.43
N LEU A 112 8.41 13.36 -21.78
CA LEU A 112 8.36 12.83 -23.15
C LEU A 112 8.45 11.30 -23.08
N LEU A 113 7.38 10.62 -23.49
CA LEU A 113 7.39 9.18 -23.73
C LEU A 113 7.89 8.90 -25.13
N ARG A 114 8.64 7.82 -25.30
CA ARG A 114 9.08 7.32 -26.59
C ARG A 114 8.99 5.81 -26.63
N GLY A 115 8.83 5.27 -27.81
CA GLY A 115 8.92 3.83 -28.02
C GLY A 115 9.18 3.49 -29.47
N VAL A 116 9.35 2.19 -29.69
CA VAL A 116 9.49 1.58 -31.02
C VAL A 116 8.25 0.75 -31.29
N TYR A 117 7.91 0.59 -32.55
CA TYR A 117 6.84 -0.31 -32.97
C TYR A 117 7.28 -1.09 -34.20
N LEU A 118 6.84 -2.33 -34.29
CA LEU A 118 7.04 -3.21 -35.43
C LEU A 118 5.88 -4.21 -35.45
N HIS A 119 5.22 -4.31 -36.59
CA HIS A 119 4.21 -5.33 -36.81
C HIS A 119 4.49 -6.05 -38.12
N GLN A 120 4.38 -7.37 -38.11
CA GLN A 120 4.56 -8.23 -39.27
C GLN A 120 3.50 -9.33 -39.22
N VAL A 121 2.83 -9.55 -40.35
CA VAL A 121 1.80 -10.60 -40.49
C VAL A 121 2.07 -11.48 -41.70
N ALA A 122 1.66 -12.74 -41.59
CA ALA A 122 1.69 -13.68 -42.69
C ALA A 122 0.73 -13.27 -43.83
N PRO A 123 0.91 -13.84 -45.04
CA PRO A 123 -0.07 -13.72 -46.12
C PRO A 123 -1.50 -14.05 -45.64
N GLY A 124 -2.49 -13.33 -46.15
CA GLY A 124 -3.92 -13.56 -45.87
C GLY A 124 -4.47 -12.84 -44.63
N THR A 125 -3.67 -11.99 -43.97
CA THR A 125 -4.13 -11.19 -42.82
C THR A 125 -4.59 -9.81 -43.28
N THR A 126 -5.81 -9.39 -42.95
CA THR A 126 -6.36 -8.12 -43.44
C THR A 126 -5.90 -6.90 -42.64
N LEU A 127 -5.75 -7.03 -41.31
CA LEU A 127 -5.43 -5.93 -40.40
C LEU A 127 -4.16 -6.22 -39.62
N LEU A 128 -3.29 -5.23 -39.55
CA LEU A 128 -2.09 -5.21 -38.74
C LEU A 128 -2.29 -4.15 -37.65
N SER A 129 -2.05 -4.51 -36.39
CA SER A 129 -2.24 -3.58 -35.27
C SER A 129 -1.24 -3.79 -34.14
N GLN A 130 -0.78 -2.69 -33.54
CA GLN A 130 0.05 -2.72 -32.34
C GLN A 130 -0.44 -1.66 -31.35
N SER A 131 -0.55 -2.02 -30.07
CA SER A 131 -0.84 -1.05 -29.02
C SER A 131 0.37 -0.19 -28.67
N VAL A 132 0.05 1.03 -28.24
CA VAL A 132 0.93 2.00 -27.59
C VAL A 132 0.27 2.38 -26.29
N ASP A 133 0.89 1.98 -25.17
CA ASP A 133 0.35 2.21 -23.83
C ASP A 133 1.16 3.30 -23.12
N PHE A 134 0.48 4.29 -22.52
CA PHE A 134 1.16 5.38 -21.82
C PHE A 134 1.55 5.00 -20.39
N GLY A 135 0.90 3.99 -19.81
CA GLY A 135 1.07 3.58 -18.42
C GLY A 135 0.35 4.48 -17.40
N PHE A 136 -0.38 5.49 -17.86
CA PHE A 136 -1.21 6.39 -17.07
C PHE A 136 -2.31 6.99 -17.94
N THR A 137 -3.32 7.61 -17.31
CA THR A 137 -4.45 8.23 -18.01
C THR A 137 -4.32 9.75 -17.98
N LEU A 138 -4.38 10.39 -19.15
CA LEU A 138 -4.43 11.85 -19.29
C LEU A 138 -5.84 12.39 -19.08
N ALA A 139 -5.98 13.66 -18.70
CA ALA A 139 -7.30 14.29 -18.65
C ALA A 139 -7.92 14.48 -20.05
N THR A 140 -7.09 14.58 -21.08
CA THR A 140 -7.51 14.76 -22.48
C THR A 140 -6.64 13.87 -23.38
N PRO A 141 -7.23 13.17 -24.36
CA PRO A 141 -6.46 12.38 -25.32
C PRO A 141 -5.54 13.27 -26.16
N PRO A 142 -4.28 12.86 -26.40
CA PRO A 142 -3.38 13.62 -27.26
C PRO A 142 -3.83 13.56 -28.72
N GLU A 143 -3.56 14.62 -29.47
CA GLU A 143 -3.78 14.62 -30.91
C GLU A 143 -2.77 13.67 -31.58
N ALA A 144 -3.28 12.70 -32.35
CA ALA A 144 -2.46 11.66 -32.96
C ALA A 144 -2.07 12.03 -34.39
N HIS A 145 -0.80 11.80 -34.72
CA HIS A 145 -0.21 12.08 -36.03
C HIS A 145 0.55 10.85 -36.53
N TYR A 146 0.13 10.30 -37.66
CA TYR A 146 0.91 9.29 -38.38
C TYR A 146 1.75 9.96 -39.48
N ILE A 147 3.07 9.78 -39.42
CA ILE A 147 4.03 10.43 -40.30
C ILE A 147 4.70 9.32 -41.13
N GLY A 148 4.24 9.18 -42.37
CA GLY A 148 4.81 8.23 -43.33
C GLY A 148 6.25 8.58 -43.72
N VAL A 149 6.96 7.60 -44.28
CA VAL A 149 8.34 7.81 -44.76
C VAL A 149 8.39 8.94 -45.79
N GLY A 150 9.18 9.98 -45.52
CA GLY A 150 9.33 11.15 -46.40
C GLY A 150 8.17 12.14 -46.36
N ALA A 151 7.13 11.90 -45.56
CA ALA A 151 6.05 12.86 -45.36
C ALA A 151 6.53 14.08 -44.57
N PRO A 152 5.96 15.27 -44.82
CA PRO A 152 6.24 16.45 -43.99
C PRO A 152 5.79 16.20 -42.55
N VAL A 153 6.56 16.69 -41.59
CA VAL A 153 6.20 16.61 -40.17
C VAL A 153 5.14 17.67 -39.86
N PRO A 154 3.94 17.30 -39.37
CA PRO A 154 2.87 18.25 -39.08
C PRO A 154 3.17 19.10 -37.83
N ALA A 155 2.41 20.19 -37.67
CA ALA A 155 2.49 21.02 -36.47
C ALA A 155 2.22 20.18 -35.21
N GLY A 156 2.98 20.42 -34.14
CA GLY A 156 2.92 19.62 -32.91
C GLY A 156 3.87 18.41 -32.89
N CYS A 157 4.39 17.99 -34.06
CA CYS A 157 5.42 16.96 -34.15
C CYS A 157 6.79 17.56 -34.50
N SER A 158 7.86 16.90 -34.05
CA SER A 158 9.23 17.30 -34.41
C SER A 158 10.17 16.10 -34.35
N GLY A 159 11.34 16.25 -34.96
CA GLY A 159 12.34 15.19 -34.99
C GLY A 159 12.11 14.19 -36.13
N SER A 160 12.54 12.95 -35.91
CA SER A 160 12.58 11.90 -36.93
C SER A 160 12.47 10.51 -36.31
N VAL A 161 12.50 9.47 -37.13
CA VAL A 161 12.60 8.07 -36.66
C VAL A 161 13.77 7.86 -35.69
N ALA A 162 14.91 8.52 -35.91
CA ALA A 162 16.09 8.37 -35.04
C ALA A 162 15.97 9.17 -33.74
N ALA A 163 15.18 10.24 -33.74
CA ALA A 163 15.00 11.14 -32.61
C ALA A 163 13.55 11.62 -32.56
N PRO A 164 12.59 10.74 -32.22
CA PRO A 164 11.17 11.09 -32.28
C PRO A 164 10.85 12.06 -31.15
N ASN A 165 10.08 13.10 -31.46
CA ASN A 165 9.69 14.12 -30.49
C ASN A 165 8.26 14.63 -30.76
N ALA A 166 7.64 15.14 -29.72
CA ALA A 166 6.28 15.66 -29.73
C ALA A 166 6.19 16.89 -28.83
N ALA A 167 5.42 17.89 -29.28
CA ALA A 167 4.99 19.00 -28.44
C ALA A 167 3.93 18.53 -27.43
N PRO A 168 3.71 19.26 -26.32
CA PRO A 168 2.70 18.88 -25.33
C PRO A 168 1.32 18.71 -25.98
N GLY A 169 0.67 17.58 -25.69
CA GLY A 169 -0.66 17.25 -26.21
C GLY A 169 -0.65 16.45 -27.50
N HIS A 170 0.52 16.07 -28.01
CA HIS A 170 0.64 15.35 -29.28
C HIS A 170 1.24 13.95 -29.11
N LEU A 171 0.74 13.01 -29.92
CA LEU A 171 1.31 11.69 -30.16
C LEU A 171 1.77 11.66 -31.62
N CYS A 172 3.08 11.54 -31.83
CA CYS A 172 3.71 11.53 -33.14
C CYS A 172 4.30 10.16 -33.43
N VAL A 173 3.79 9.50 -34.47
CA VAL A 173 4.23 8.17 -34.93
C VAL A 173 5.00 8.34 -36.23
N PHE A 174 6.29 8.02 -36.20
CA PHE A 174 7.21 8.15 -37.33
C PHE A 174 7.48 6.79 -37.96
N GLU A 175 7.09 6.63 -39.22
CA GLU A 175 7.36 5.42 -39.98
C GLU A 175 8.81 5.38 -40.46
N SER A 176 9.46 4.23 -40.26
CA SER A 176 10.82 3.96 -40.77
C SER A 176 10.84 3.12 -42.04
N GLY A 177 9.77 2.39 -42.31
CA GLY A 177 9.60 1.56 -43.49
C GLY A 177 8.39 0.65 -43.40
N SER A 178 7.88 0.26 -44.55
CA SER A 178 6.82 -0.74 -44.70
C SER A 178 6.95 -1.52 -46.01
N ALA A 179 6.30 -2.67 -46.06
CA ALA A 179 6.04 -3.40 -47.30
C ALA A 179 4.65 -4.04 -47.24
N ASN A 180 3.91 -3.95 -48.35
CA ASN A 180 2.58 -4.54 -48.52
C ASN A 180 1.53 -4.06 -47.49
N VAL A 181 1.68 -2.83 -46.99
CA VAL A 181 0.74 -2.20 -46.03
C VAL A 181 0.28 -0.84 -46.56
N GLY A 182 -1.02 -0.59 -46.50
CA GLY A 182 -1.68 0.68 -46.82
C GLY A 182 -2.64 1.08 -45.71
N GLY A 183 -3.33 2.22 -45.85
CA GLY A 183 -4.30 2.69 -44.85
C GLY A 183 -3.72 2.78 -43.44
N LYS A 184 -2.48 3.25 -43.31
CA LYS A 184 -1.76 3.32 -42.04
C LYS A 184 -2.20 4.55 -41.26
N ASP A 185 -2.55 4.37 -40.00
CA ASP A 185 -3.02 5.45 -39.14
C ASP A 185 -2.86 5.09 -37.65
N VAL A 186 -3.22 6.03 -36.78
CA VAL A 186 -3.31 5.84 -35.33
C VAL A 186 -4.78 5.87 -34.93
N PHE A 187 -5.23 4.83 -34.24
CA PHE A 187 -6.62 4.63 -33.86
C PHE A 187 -6.80 4.71 -32.34
N ASN A 188 -7.93 5.27 -31.93
CA ASN A 188 -8.38 5.23 -30.55
C ASN A 188 -8.86 3.79 -30.24
N PRO A 189 -8.29 3.11 -29.25
CA PRO A 189 -8.59 1.71 -28.96
C PRO A 189 -10.03 1.46 -28.49
N GLY A 190 -10.73 2.46 -27.93
CA GLY A 190 -12.11 2.32 -27.45
C GLY A 190 -13.17 2.57 -28.53
N THR A 191 -12.87 3.39 -29.53
CA THR A 191 -13.83 3.77 -30.58
C THR A 191 -13.47 3.20 -31.96
N VAL A 192 -12.25 2.71 -32.13
CA VAL A 192 -11.74 2.13 -33.39
C VAL A 192 -11.83 3.10 -34.57
N THR A 193 -11.64 4.38 -34.28
CA THR A 193 -11.56 5.48 -35.26
C THR A 193 -10.20 6.17 -35.19
N ALA A 194 -9.86 6.95 -36.21
CA ALA A 194 -8.63 7.75 -36.23
C ALA A 194 -8.55 8.67 -35.00
N GLY A 195 -7.40 8.63 -34.30
CA GLY A 195 -7.15 9.39 -33.08
C GLY A 195 -6.41 8.56 -32.01
N SER A 196 -6.39 9.07 -30.78
CA SER A 196 -5.84 8.37 -29.62
C SER A 196 -6.86 8.34 -28.47
N ALA A 197 -6.63 7.47 -27.50
CA ALA A 197 -7.28 7.54 -26.20
C ALA A 197 -6.35 8.22 -25.17
N ALA A 198 -6.93 8.65 -24.06
CA ALA A 198 -6.19 9.31 -23.00
C ALA A 198 -5.14 8.42 -22.30
N TYR A 199 -5.22 7.10 -22.47
CA TYR A 199 -4.33 6.11 -21.87
C TYR A 199 -3.42 5.38 -22.88
N GLY A 200 -3.64 5.60 -24.18
CA GLY A 200 -2.90 4.90 -25.23
C GLY A 200 -3.52 5.07 -26.61
N ALA A 201 -2.93 4.40 -27.58
CA ALA A 201 -3.42 4.37 -28.96
C ALA A 201 -3.09 3.02 -29.61
N THR A 202 -3.68 2.74 -30.77
CA THR A 202 -3.33 1.58 -31.58
C THR A 202 -2.81 2.05 -32.92
N ILE A 203 -1.60 1.66 -33.29
CA ILE A 203 -1.08 1.92 -34.63
C ILE A 203 -1.59 0.81 -35.55
N VAL A 204 -2.27 1.19 -36.63
CA VAL A 204 -2.92 0.25 -37.55
C VAL A 204 -2.39 0.37 -38.97
N GLY A 205 -2.55 -0.71 -39.73
CA GLY A 205 -2.38 -0.72 -41.18
C GLY A 205 -3.11 -1.91 -41.79
N SER A 206 -3.40 -1.85 -43.08
CA SER A 206 -4.12 -2.89 -43.80
C SER A 206 -3.22 -3.53 -44.84
N GLN A 207 -3.24 -4.85 -44.94
CA GLN A 207 -2.45 -5.56 -45.95
C GLN A 207 -2.97 -5.22 -47.35
N THR A 208 -2.07 -4.76 -48.23
CA THR A 208 -2.43 -4.42 -49.63
C THR A 208 -2.21 -5.58 -50.59
N ASN A 209 -1.43 -6.59 -50.19
CA ASN A 209 -1.20 -7.81 -50.96
C ASN A 209 -1.27 -9.03 -50.05
N SER A 210 -2.34 -9.79 -50.18
CA SER A 210 -2.60 -10.98 -49.36
C SER A 210 -1.75 -12.20 -49.71
N ALA A 211 -1.00 -12.17 -50.81
CA ALA A 211 -0.11 -13.25 -51.20
C ALA A 211 1.28 -13.17 -50.53
N THR A 212 1.59 -12.06 -49.86
CA THR A 212 2.94 -11.78 -49.32
C THR A 212 2.87 -11.32 -47.87
N THR A 213 3.94 -11.56 -47.11
CA THR A 213 4.11 -10.99 -45.77
C THR A 213 3.99 -9.47 -45.83
N ALA A 214 3.23 -8.90 -44.89
CA ALA A 214 3.09 -7.45 -44.75
C ALA A 214 3.72 -7.00 -43.44
N TRP A 215 4.41 -5.86 -43.46
CA TRP A 215 5.04 -5.30 -42.27
C TRP A 215 5.15 -3.79 -42.34
N PHE A 216 5.19 -3.16 -41.17
CA PHE A 216 5.54 -1.76 -41.02
C PHE A 216 6.13 -1.53 -39.62
N ARG A 217 7.05 -0.58 -39.53
CA ARG A 217 7.80 -0.33 -38.29
C ARG A 217 8.24 1.12 -38.18
N GLY A 218 8.55 1.53 -36.97
CA GLY A 218 9.04 2.87 -36.72
C GLY A 218 9.18 3.17 -35.24
N THR A 219 9.08 4.45 -34.93
CA THR A 219 9.17 4.96 -33.57
C THR A 219 8.02 5.90 -33.29
N TRP A 220 7.72 6.12 -32.02
CA TRP A 220 6.72 7.09 -31.62
C TRP A 220 7.21 7.92 -30.44
N ALA A 221 6.64 9.11 -30.31
CA ALA A 221 6.83 9.99 -29.17
C ALA A 221 5.50 10.59 -28.75
N MET A 222 5.28 10.69 -27.44
CA MET A 222 4.12 11.37 -26.87
C MET A 222 4.57 12.29 -25.76
N ARG A 223 4.07 13.53 -25.77
CA ARG A 223 4.26 14.45 -24.65
C ARG A 223 2.91 14.79 -24.05
N PRO A 224 2.70 14.55 -22.74
CA PRO A 224 1.48 14.97 -22.06
C PRO A 224 1.23 16.47 -22.25
N GLY A 225 0.05 16.83 -22.74
CA GLY A 225 -0.45 18.22 -22.78
C GLY A 225 -1.40 18.55 -21.63
N SER A 226 -1.77 17.53 -20.87
CA SER A 226 -2.73 17.59 -19.77
C SER A 226 -2.19 16.84 -18.57
N PRO A 227 -2.64 17.17 -17.35
CA PRO A 227 -2.22 16.44 -16.16
C PRO A 227 -2.65 14.97 -16.24
N VAL A 228 -1.88 14.13 -15.56
CA VAL A 228 -2.25 12.73 -15.32
C VAL A 228 -3.41 12.69 -14.35
N VAL A 229 -4.49 12.04 -14.73
CA VAL A 229 -5.62 11.77 -13.83
C VAL A 229 -5.21 10.62 -12.93
N SER A 230 -4.89 10.93 -11.67
CA SER A 230 -4.79 9.89 -10.66
C SER A 230 -6.16 9.27 -10.51
N ALA A 231 -6.28 7.95 -10.70
CA ALA A 231 -7.48 7.24 -10.28
C ALA A 231 -7.62 7.48 -8.77
N GLY A 232 -8.51 8.39 -8.38
CA GLY A 232 -8.81 8.61 -6.98
C GLY A 232 -9.27 7.27 -6.42
N PHE A 233 -8.50 6.70 -5.49
CA PHE A 233 -9.05 5.71 -4.60
C PHE A 233 -10.17 6.44 -3.86
N ALA A 234 -11.42 6.20 -4.27
CA ALA A 234 -12.56 6.64 -3.50
C ALA A 234 -12.41 5.98 -2.14
N ALA A 235 -11.98 6.74 -1.13
CA ALA A 235 -12.03 6.28 0.24
C ALA A 235 -13.51 5.97 0.51
N SER A 236 -13.85 4.68 0.61
CA SER A 236 -15.13 4.27 1.14
C SER A 236 -15.23 4.89 2.53
N ALA A 237 -16.09 5.90 2.69
CA ALA A 237 -16.34 6.49 3.99
C ALA A 237 -16.72 5.36 4.96
N PRO A 238 -16.07 5.23 6.13
CA PRO A 238 -16.48 4.24 7.11
C PRO A 238 -17.93 4.55 7.50
N ALA A 239 -18.82 3.58 7.30
CA ALA A 239 -20.21 3.68 7.69
C ALA A 239 -20.27 4.09 9.17
N ALA A 240 -20.93 5.21 9.46
CA ALA A 240 -21.17 5.64 10.82
C ALA A 240 -22.03 4.57 11.53
N VAL A 241 -21.40 3.78 12.39
CA VAL A 241 -22.11 2.92 13.33
C VAL A 241 -22.76 3.85 14.36
N ASN A 242 -24.05 4.11 14.18
CA ASN A 242 -24.89 4.73 15.20
C ASN A 242 -24.99 3.77 16.39
N ARG A 243 -24.12 3.94 17.40
CA ARG A 243 -24.38 3.42 18.73
C ARG A 243 -25.42 4.32 19.37
N GLY A 244 -26.66 3.84 19.37
CA GLY A 244 -27.77 4.44 20.12
C GLY A 244 -27.37 4.61 21.58
N VAL A 245 -27.56 5.82 22.09
CA VAL A 245 -27.54 6.12 23.51
C VAL A 245 -28.89 5.65 24.05
N GLU A 246 -28.95 4.44 24.62
CA GLU A 246 -30.03 4.08 25.53
C GLU A 246 -29.83 4.89 26.82
N GLY A 247 -30.66 5.92 26.97
CA GLY A 247 -30.78 6.65 28.22
C GLY A 247 -31.52 5.79 29.23
N ASP A 248 -30.89 5.55 30.37
CA ASP A 248 -31.54 5.03 31.57
C ASP A 248 -32.66 6.00 32.00
N ALA A 249 -33.89 5.53 31.82
CA ALA A 249 -35.07 6.16 32.38
C ALA A 249 -35.09 5.93 33.90
N ALA A 250 -35.08 7.03 34.64
CA ALA A 250 -35.42 7.06 36.06
C ALA A 250 -36.85 6.55 36.26
N ALA A 251 -37.02 5.64 37.21
CA ALA A 251 -38.32 5.23 37.76
C ALA A 251 -38.54 5.94 39.12
N PRO A 252 -39.81 6.19 39.50
CA PRO A 252 -40.21 7.15 40.54
C PRO A 252 -39.90 6.74 41.98
#